data_AF-A0A5C9CR50-F1
#
_entry.id   AF-A0A5C9CR50-F1
#
_cell.length_a   1.000
_cell.length_b   1.000
_cell.length_c   1.000
_cell.angle_alpha   90.00
_cell.angle_beta   90.00
_cell.angle_gamma   90.00
#
_symmetry.space_group_name_H-M   'P 1'
#
loop_
_entity.id
_entity.type
_entity.pdbx_description
1 polymer ?
#
loop_
_entity_poly.entity_id
_entity_poly.type
_entity_poly.pdbx_seq_one_letter_code
_entity_poly.pdbx_strand_id
1 'polypeptide(L)'
;MSKFYSCFGIISIDPALLERCAMDGKSPKCILVVKVETVFFQCARAIRRSNLWQPVASESLAGIPSPGTMLEALTDAQIDGQQYDHGLGERQRTSLY
;
A
#
# COMPACT_ATOMS: atom_id res chain seq x y z
N MET A 1 2.26 25.68 -7.68
CA MET A 1 2.53 25.58 -6.22
C MET A 1 3.05 24.18 -5.95
N SER A 2 4.38 24.03 -5.80
CA SER A 2 5.02 22.71 -5.72
C SER A 2 4.75 22.08 -4.36
N LYS A 3 3.93 21.01 -4.31
CA LYS A 3 3.77 20.21 -3.09
C LYS A 3 5.06 19.40 -2.90
N PHE A 4 5.88 19.78 -1.94
CA PHE A 4 6.92 18.90 -1.41
C PHE A 4 6.23 17.83 -0.58
N TYR A 5 6.28 16.58 -1.03
CA TYR A 5 5.78 15.44 -0.27
C TYR A 5 6.88 15.03 0.71
N SER A 6 6.66 15.30 2.00
CA SER A 6 7.57 14.89 3.07
C SER A 6 7.15 13.50 3.57
N CYS A 7 8.13 12.65 3.87
CA CYS A 7 7.92 11.43 4.63
C CYS A 7 8.73 11.58 5.91
N PHE A 8 8.08 11.41 7.06
CA PHE A 8 8.74 11.55 8.36
C PHE A 8 8.98 10.19 8.99
N GLY A 9 10.20 9.96 9.46
CA GLY A 9 10.59 8.75 10.17
C GLY A 9 11.18 9.08 11.55
N ILE A 10 10.77 8.35 12.58
CA ILE A 10 11.33 8.44 13.93
C ILE A 10 11.91 7.09 14.33
N ILE A 11 13.12 7.08 14.90
CA ILE A 11 13.66 5.88 15.56
C ILE A 11 13.09 5.82 16.97
N SER A 12 12.42 4.72 17.31
CA SER A 12 11.82 4.48 18.62
C SER A 12 12.38 3.23 19.28
N ILE A 13 12.38 3.24 20.60
CA ILE A 13 12.72 2.11 21.48
C ILE A 13 11.55 1.74 22.41
N ASP A 14 10.32 2.15 22.05
CA ASP A 14 9.10 1.81 22.79
C ASP A 14 8.96 0.28 22.94
N PRO A 15 9.00 -0.26 24.17
CA PRO A 15 8.97 -1.70 24.41
C PRO A 15 7.79 -2.41 23.74
N ALA A 16 6.59 -1.80 23.75
CA ALA A 16 5.40 -2.41 23.17
C ALA A 16 5.50 -2.55 21.65
N LEU A 17 6.16 -1.59 20.98
CA LEU A 17 6.39 -1.67 19.54
C LEU A 17 7.55 -2.62 19.19
N LEU A 18 8.58 -2.70 20.03
CA LEU A 18 9.67 -3.66 19.86
C LEU A 18 9.15 -5.10 19.96
N GLU A 19 8.30 -5.39 20.94
CA GLU A 19 7.69 -6.72 21.11
C GLU A 19 6.83 -7.13 19.91
N ARG A 20 6.05 -6.21 19.33
CA ARG A 20 5.26 -6.46 18.11
C ARG A 20 6.11 -6.79 16.89
N CYS A 21 7.37 -6.36 16.88
CA CYS A 21 8.32 -6.60 15.80
C CYS A 21 9.37 -7.66 16.16
N ALA A 22 9.14 -8.45 17.22
CA ALA A 22 10.04 -9.53 17.60
C ALA A 22 10.06 -10.62 16.52
N MET A 23 11.25 -11.09 16.18
CA MET A 23 11.44 -12.25 15.31
C MET A 23 12.11 -13.36 16.12
N ASP A 24 11.60 -14.58 16.01
CA ASP A 24 12.07 -15.75 16.76
C ASP A 24 12.21 -15.49 18.27
N GLY A 25 11.24 -14.76 18.84
CA GLY A 25 11.20 -14.40 20.26
C GLY A 25 12.22 -13.35 20.71
N LYS A 26 12.92 -12.68 19.78
CA LYS A 26 13.91 -11.64 20.08
C LYS A 26 13.42 -10.28 19.59
N SER A 27 13.31 -9.33 20.52
CA SER A 27 12.97 -7.96 20.19
C SER A 27 14.14 -7.24 19.50
N PRO A 28 13.87 -6.38 18.49
CA PRO A 28 14.89 -5.56 17.86
C PRO A 28 15.42 -4.48 18.83
N LYS A 29 16.57 -3.88 18.52
CA LYS A 29 17.18 -2.81 19.35
C LYS A 29 16.42 -1.48 19.26
N CYS A 30 15.83 -1.23 18.10
CA CYS A 30 15.03 -0.05 17.80
C CYS A 30 14.15 -0.37 16.60
N ILE A 31 13.16 0.48 16.34
CA ILE A 31 12.29 0.41 15.18
C ILE A 31 12.24 1.78 14.49
N LEU A 32 11.98 1.78 13.18
CA LEU A 32 11.68 2.99 12.44
C LEU A 32 10.16 3.13 12.30
N VAL A 33 9.59 4.12 12.97
CA VAL A 33 8.18 4.49 12.81
C VAL A 33 8.07 5.44 11.64
N VAL A 34 7.40 5.02 10.57
CA VAL A 34 7.19 5.82 9.36
C VAL A 34 5.79 6.41 9.37
N LYS A 35 5.69 7.74 9.38
CA LYS A 35 4.42 8.45 9.19
C LYS A 35 4.19 8.67 7.69
N VAL A 36 3.21 7.96 7.15
CA VAL A 36 2.79 8.10 5.75
C VAL A 36 1.87 9.31 5.63
N GLU A 37 2.31 10.35 4.92
CA GLU A 37 1.50 11.57 4.69
C GLU A 37 0.75 11.54 3.37
N THR A 38 1.25 10.80 2.38
CA THR A 38 0.63 10.70 1.06
C THR A 38 0.93 9.35 0.44
N VAL A 39 -0.07 8.76 -0.20
CA VAL A 39 0.04 7.53 -0.98
C VAL A 39 -0.28 7.85 -2.43
N PHE A 40 0.49 7.27 -3.35
CA PHE A 40 0.28 7.43 -4.79
C PHE A 40 -0.16 6.12 -5.40
N PHE A 41 -1.05 6.23 -6.39
CA PHE A 41 -1.43 5.09 -7.21
C PHE A 41 -0.26 4.68 -8.11
N GLN A 42 0.29 3.48 -7.87
CA GLN A 42 1.43 2.94 -8.61
C GLN A 42 1.01 1.94 -9.68
N CYS A 43 1.85 1.73 -10.69
CA CYS A 43 1.56 0.79 -11.76
C CYS A 43 1.49 -0.65 -11.23
N ALA A 44 0.46 -1.41 -11.65
CA ALA A 44 0.26 -2.78 -11.21
C ALA A 44 1.44 -3.72 -11.52
N ARG A 45 2.24 -3.38 -12.56
CA ARG A 45 3.42 -4.14 -12.98
C ARG A 45 4.51 -4.18 -11.92
N ALA A 46 4.80 -3.06 -11.27
CA ALA A 46 5.85 -2.99 -10.24
C ALA A 46 5.48 -3.83 -9.02
N ILE A 47 4.24 -3.68 -8.53
CA ILE A 47 3.73 -4.42 -7.37
C ILE A 47 3.73 -5.94 -7.65
N ARG A 48 3.18 -6.37 -8.79
CA ARG A 48 3.15 -7.79 -9.19
C ARG A 48 4.55 -8.41 -9.27
N ARG A 49 5.53 -7.71 -9.85
CA ARG A 49 6.92 -8.24 -10.00
C ARG A 49 7.69 -8.32 -8.69
N SER A 50 7.43 -7.40 -7.77
CA SER A 50 8.14 -7.32 -6.49
C SER A 50 7.74 -8.40 -5.49
N ASN A 51 6.60 -9.06 -5.70
CA ASN A 51 5.95 -9.96 -4.74
C ASN A 51 5.79 -9.34 -3.34
N LEU A 52 5.76 -8.01 -3.25
CA LEU A 52 5.65 -7.29 -1.99
C LEU A 52 4.36 -7.67 -1.27
N TRP A 53 4.48 -7.85 0.05
CA TRP A 53 3.37 -8.06 0.97
C TRP A 53 2.56 -9.34 0.76
N GLN A 54 3.04 -10.31 -0.03
CA GLN A 54 2.37 -11.60 -0.18
C GLN A 54 2.80 -12.62 0.89
N PRO A 55 1.85 -13.33 1.52
CA PRO A 55 0.40 -13.19 1.36
C PRO A 55 -0.14 -11.96 2.11
N VAL A 56 -1.05 -11.22 1.48
CA VAL A 56 -1.76 -10.11 2.15
C VAL A 56 -2.93 -10.72 2.93
N ALA A 57 -2.95 -10.56 4.26
CA ALA A 57 -4.09 -10.97 5.06
C ALA A 57 -5.34 -10.19 4.67
N SER A 58 -6.49 -10.86 4.52
CA SER A 58 -7.75 -10.22 4.12
C SER A 58 -8.16 -9.09 5.06
N GLU A 59 -7.85 -9.22 6.35
CA GLU A 59 -8.08 -8.20 7.37
C GLU A 59 -7.28 -6.91 7.10
N SER A 60 -6.08 -7.03 6.53
CA SER A 60 -5.25 -5.88 6.16
C SER A 60 -5.81 -5.08 4.98
N LEU A 61 -6.78 -5.62 4.24
CA LEU A 61 -7.46 -4.93 3.14
C LEU A 61 -8.75 -4.24 3.60
N ALA A 62 -9.20 -4.48 4.83
CA ALA A 62 -10.42 -3.86 5.35
C ALA A 62 -10.28 -2.33 5.39
N GLY A 63 -11.20 -1.63 4.74
CA GLY A 63 -11.21 -0.17 4.67
C GLY A 63 -10.23 0.43 3.65
N ILE A 64 -9.47 -0.38 2.89
CA ILE A 64 -8.65 0.10 1.78
C ILE A 64 -9.54 0.19 0.52
N PRO A 65 -9.59 1.34 -0.17
CA PRO A 65 -10.35 1.47 -1.42
C PRO A 65 -9.77 0.55 -2.51
N SER A 66 -10.63 0.09 -3.41
CA SER A 66 -10.18 -0.64 -4.60
C SER A 66 -9.41 0.28 -5.57
N PRO A 67 -8.60 -0.26 -6.48
CA PRO A 67 -7.99 0.50 -7.57
C PRO A 67 -9.00 1.34 -8.37
N GLY A 68 -10.16 0.77 -8.71
CA GLY A 68 -11.24 1.48 -9.37
C GLY A 68 -11.78 2.64 -8.54
N THR A 69 -12.06 2.41 -7.25
CA THR A 69 -12.52 3.47 -6.33
C THR A 69 -11.51 4.62 -6.24
N MET A 70 -10.21 4.30 -6.18
CA MET A 70 -9.15 5.31 -6.16
C MET A 70 -9.11 6.10 -7.48
N LEU A 71 -9.20 5.43 -8.63
CA LEU A 71 -9.15 6.08 -9.93
C LEU A 71 -10.38 6.97 -10.19
N GLU A 72 -11.56 6.50 -9.83
CA GLU A 72 -12.80 7.27 -9.93
C GLU A 72 -12.69 8.57 -9.13
N ALA A 73 -12.23 8.49 -7.87
CA ALA A 73 -12.02 9.65 -7.02
C ALA A 73 -10.92 10.59 -7.53
N LEU A 74 -9.81 10.06 -8.08
CA LEU A 74 -8.70 10.87 -8.60
C LEU A 74 -8.98 11.53 -9.94
N THR A 75 -10.00 11.06 -10.66
CA THR A 75 -10.34 11.53 -12.01
C THR A 75 -11.68 12.26 -12.07
N ASP A 76 -12.26 12.64 -10.94
CA ASP A 76 -13.60 13.25 -10.87
C ASP A 76 -14.64 12.43 -11.67
N ALA A 77 -14.64 11.12 -11.47
CA ALA A 77 -15.52 10.14 -12.13
C ALA A 77 -15.42 10.07 -13.67
N GLN A 78 -14.33 10.55 -14.27
CA GLN A 78 -14.05 10.27 -15.69
C GLN A 78 -13.74 8.79 -15.96
N ILE A 79 -13.28 8.06 -14.93
CA ILE A 79 -13.13 6.61 -14.93
C ILE A 79 -14.21 6.01 -14.04
N ASP A 80 -15.06 5.14 -14.61
CA ASP A 80 -15.97 4.30 -13.84
C ASP A 80 -15.17 3.26 -13.04
N GLY A 81 -15.16 3.41 -11.71
CA GLY A 81 -14.39 2.56 -10.81
C GLY A 81 -14.88 1.11 -10.81
N GLN A 82 -16.19 0.90 -10.85
CA GLN A 82 -16.77 -0.45 -10.83
C GLN A 82 -16.47 -1.21 -12.12
N GLN A 83 -16.64 -0.56 -13.27
CA GLN A 83 -16.27 -1.11 -14.57
C GLN A 83 -14.75 -1.32 -14.67
N TYR A 84 -13.95 -0.43 -14.08
CA TYR A 84 -12.51 -0.58 -14.01
C TYR A 84 -12.14 -1.86 -13.27
N ASP A 85 -12.66 -2.07 -12.06
CA ASP A 85 -12.34 -3.22 -11.22
C ASP A 85 -12.83 -4.55 -11.82
N HIS A 86 -14.03 -4.58 -12.42
CA HIS A 86 -14.59 -5.78 -13.04
C HIS A 86 -13.66 -6.37 -14.13
N GLY A 87 -13.03 -5.52 -14.93
CA GLY A 87 -12.09 -5.96 -15.96
C GLY A 87 -10.62 -6.03 -15.50
N LEU A 88 -10.30 -5.61 -14.28
CA LEU A 88 -8.92 -5.43 -13.84
C LEU A 88 -8.12 -6.73 -13.84
N GLY A 89 -8.71 -7.82 -13.34
CA GLY A 89 -8.03 -9.12 -13.25
C GLY A 89 -7.56 -9.63 -14.61
N GLU A 90 -8.45 -9.61 -15.60
CA GLU A 90 -8.15 -10.07 -16.95
C GLU A 90 -7.16 -9.15 -17.68
N ARG A 91 -7.32 -7.83 -17.56
CA ARG A 91 -6.36 -6.86 -18.10
C ARG A 91 -4.96 -7.09 -17.52
N GLN A 92 -4.85 -7.31 -16.21
CA GLN A 92 -3.56 -7.57 -15.57
C GLN A 92 -2.94 -8.90 -16.03
N ARG A 93 -3.75 -9.93 -16.26
CA ARG A 93 -3.27 -11.23 -16.76
C ARG A 93 -2.71 -11.15 -18.18
N THR A 94 -3.31 -10.32 -19.03
CA THR A 94 -3.03 -10.25 -20.48
C THR A 94 -2.09 -9.11 -20.91
N SER A 95 -1.93 -8.06 -20.10
CA SER A 95 -1.15 -6.86 -20.49
C SER A 95 0.11 -6.60 -19.64
N LEU A 96 0.34 -7.39 -18.59
CA LEU A 96 1.52 -7.24 -17.74
C LEU A 96 2.74 -8.05 -18.20
N TYR A 97 2.56 -8.90 -19.23
CA TYR A 97 3.56 -9.69 -19.96
C TYR A 97 3.13 -9.87 -21.42
#